data_AF-A0A6C0EC99-F1
#
_entry.id   AF-A0A6C0EC99-F1
#
_cell.length_a   1.000
_cell.length_b   1.000
_cell.length_c   1.000
_cell.angle_alpha   90.00
_cell.angle_beta   90.00
_cell.angle_gamma   90.00
#
_symmetry.space_group_name_H-M   'P 1'
#
loop_
_entity.id
_entity.type
_entity.pdbx_description
1 polymer ?
#
loop_
_entity_poly.entity_id
_entity_poly.type
_entity_poly.pdbx_seq_one_letter_code
_entity_poly.pdbx_strand_id
1 'polypeptide(L)'
;MADDISVFAKRKTLPNGISMITFPHIDTMETCGDAANFIVYYSNNFIFVVKSDDFPNDAEAETIRMSKQFVNMASMVYEMQARKNLPTFSSTVEIYADNYNKLIEYCKNDLYKFDFGYVGHLFDTGKLDDAERLMSKYIKKKIFVSAAYYNLACIYSLRNSKEASLSYFSSAVRNGETNWIYAVNDDDLKNVRYDPSFVVIIVAMINSRNILNDIDYWKSHKHLTDGLVDYIIKTGIDRRITRDNLIDDTHKDIYDCPEFQKLRYFTIFGYRHTEKHMALDDAHGYTVYHTTNLEDYIEKLLRESEIESEKRANQTYYYDNVAYKGPTCKCYAPIGSPHDKKIPISQWLIQEKEKRDRGEESLLDPSAVVTVL
;
A
#
# COMPACT_ATOMS: atom_id res chain seq x y z
N MET A 1 -9.45 -17.40 4.91
CA MET A 1 -8.91 -16.84 6.17
C MET A 1 -10.03 -16.04 6.78
N ALA A 2 -10.80 -16.67 7.67
CA ALA A 2 -12.00 -16.08 8.25
C ALA A 2 -11.62 -15.09 9.35
N ASP A 3 -12.01 -13.83 9.15
CA ASP A 3 -12.34 -12.81 10.14
C ASP A 3 -11.62 -12.85 11.49
N ASP A 4 -10.34 -12.48 11.51
CA ASP A 4 -9.72 -11.92 12.71
C ASP A 4 -10.27 -10.49 12.88
N ILE A 5 -11.48 -10.40 13.44
CA ILE A 5 -12.15 -9.12 13.69
C ILE A 5 -11.26 -8.31 14.64
N SER A 6 -10.62 -7.28 14.09
CA SER A 6 -9.79 -6.37 14.88
C SER A 6 -10.66 -5.50 15.79
N VAL A 7 -10.30 -5.39 17.05
CA VAL A 7 -10.97 -4.52 18.03
C VAL A 7 -10.35 -3.13 17.96
N PHE A 8 -11.19 -2.09 17.92
CA PHE A 8 -10.72 -0.72 18.07
C PHE A 8 -10.36 -0.45 19.53
N ALA A 9 -9.20 0.16 19.73
CA ALA A 9 -8.70 0.54 21.03
C ALA A 9 -8.14 1.96 21.00
N LYS A 10 -7.91 2.52 22.18
CA LYS A 10 -7.26 3.81 22.39
C LYS A 10 -5.92 3.59 23.06
N ARG A 11 -4.84 4.14 22.51
CA ARG A 11 -3.51 4.09 23.10
C ARG A 11 -3.03 5.47 23.49
N LYS A 12 -2.40 5.59 24.65
CA LYS A 12 -1.73 6.81 25.10
C LYS A 12 -0.39 6.45 25.73
N THR A 13 0.65 7.17 25.37
CA THR A 13 1.93 7.09 26.10
C THR A 13 1.90 8.12 27.22
N LEU A 14 2.03 7.65 28.46
CA LEU A 14 2.07 8.47 29.65
C LEU A 14 3.45 9.16 29.80
N PRO A 15 3.57 10.25 30.56
CA PRO A 15 4.83 11.00 30.71
C PRO A 15 6.02 10.17 31.23
N ASN A 16 5.76 9.06 31.93
CA ASN A 16 6.78 8.14 32.43
C ASN A 16 7.18 7.04 31.42
N GLY A 17 6.70 7.12 30.18
CA GLY A 17 6.99 6.17 29.10
C GLY A 17 6.14 4.89 29.13
N ILE A 18 5.24 4.74 30.10
CA ILE A 18 4.26 3.64 30.11
C ILE A 18 3.25 3.87 28.99
N SER A 19 2.95 2.84 28.21
CA SER A 19 1.86 2.89 27.26
C SER A 19 0.60 2.31 27.88
N MET A 20 -0.50 3.02 27.72
CA MET A 20 -1.84 2.65 28.18
C MET A 20 -2.67 2.32 26.95
N ILE A 21 -3.34 1.17 26.94
CA ILE A 21 -4.24 0.75 25.86
C ILE A 21 -5.62 0.45 26.45
N THR A 22 -6.66 1.10 25.95
CA THR A 22 -8.05 0.94 26.40
C THR A 22 -8.89 0.31 25.30
N PHE A 23 -9.65 -0.74 25.59
CA PHE A 23 -10.52 -1.40 24.63
C PHE A 23 -11.79 -1.98 25.28
N PRO A 24 -12.90 -2.09 24.54
CA PRO A 24 -14.10 -2.72 25.06
C PRO A 24 -13.90 -4.23 25.23
N HIS A 25 -14.43 -4.79 26.31
CA HIS A 25 -14.59 -6.23 26.44
C HIS A 25 -15.60 -6.70 25.40
N ILE A 26 -15.16 -7.51 24.45
CA ILE A 26 -16.06 -8.18 23.55
C ILE A 26 -16.48 -9.47 24.26
N ASP A 27 -17.45 -9.37 25.15
CA ASP A 27 -18.17 -10.57 25.56
C ASP A 27 -18.77 -11.19 24.30
N THR A 28 -18.65 -12.51 24.19
CA THR A 28 -19.18 -13.29 23.07
C THR A 28 -20.70 -13.16 23.04
N MET A 29 -21.21 -12.10 22.41
CA MET A 29 -22.55 -11.81 21.87
C MET A 29 -23.84 -12.21 22.62
N GLU A 30 -23.81 -12.87 23.79
CA GLU A 30 -25.03 -13.53 24.31
C GLU A 30 -25.49 -13.07 25.70
N THR A 31 -24.78 -12.20 26.41
CA THR A 31 -25.30 -11.69 27.70
C THR A 31 -25.17 -10.17 27.79
N CYS A 32 -26.31 -9.48 27.92
CA CYS A 32 -26.44 -8.03 28.13
C CYS A 32 -25.99 -7.62 29.54
N GLY A 33 -24.74 -7.93 29.91
CA GLY A 33 -24.08 -7.36 31.08
C GLY A 33 -23.29 -6.12 30.69
N ASP A 34 -23.13 -5.17 31.62
CA ASP A 34 -22.45 -3.89 31.41
C ASP A 34 -21.12 -4.05 30.65
N ALA A 35 -20.98 -3.35 29.52
CA ALA A 35 -19.83 -3.42 28.64
C ALA A 35 -18.59 -2.86 29.36
N ALA A 36 -17.85 -3.74 30.01
CA ALA A 36 -16.65 -3.34 30.71
C ALA A 36 -15.50 -3.05 29.75
N ASN A 37 -14.65 -2.09 30.09
CA ASN A 37 -13.46 -1.77 29.34
C ASN A 37 -12.24 -2.39 30.00
N PHE A 38 -11.24 -2.75 29.21
CA PHE A 38 -9.94 -3.20 29.69
C PHE A 38 -8.91 -2.12 29.41
N ILE A 39 -8.08 -1.84 30.41
CA ILE A 39 -6.93 -0.96 30.29
C ILE A 39 -5.68 -1.78 30.52
N VAL A 40 -4.82 -1.85 29.50
CA VAL A 40 -3.51 -2.50 29.54
C VAL A 40 -2.45 -1.42 29.68
N TYR A 41 -1.80 -1.40 30.83
CA TYR A 41 -0.57 -0.64 31.06
C TYR A 41 0.62 -1.53 30.74
N TYR A 42 1.50 -1.09 29.86
CA TYR A 42 2.69 -1.86 29.53
C TYR A 42 3.94 -1.00 29.45
N SER A 43 5.05 -1.62 29.82
CA SER A 43 6.41 -1.16 29.60
C SER A 43 7.27 -2.29 29.02
N ASN A 44 8.57 -2.08 28.88
CA ASN A 44 9.47 -3.15 28.46
C ASN A 44 9.55 -4.32 29.45
N ASN A 45 9.20 -4.09 30.72
CA ASN A 45 9.49 -5.01 31.82
C ASN A 45 8.23 -5.56 32.50
N PHE A 46 7.06 -4.96 32.28
CA PHE A 46 5.83 -5.45 32.89
C PHE A 46 4.60 -5.13 32.05
N ILE A 47 3.54 -5.87 32.31
CA ILE A 47 2.20 -5.59 31.84
C ILE A 47 1.21 -5.70 33.01
N PHE A 48 0.26 -4.78 33.04
CA PHE A 48 -0.77 -4.73 34.07
C PHE A 48 -2.10 -4.46 33.40
N VAL A 49 -3.09 -5.30 33.69
CA VAL A 49 -4.40 -5.23 33.03
C VAL A 49 -5.44 -4.93 34.10
N VAL A 50 -6.27 -3.93 33.87
CA VAL A 50 -7.39 -3.58 34.75
C VAL A 50 -8.69 -3.55 33.98
N LYS A 51 -9.77 -3.91 34.65
CA LYS A 51 -11.14 -3.69 34.19
C LYS A 51 -11.60 -2.32 34.70
N SER A 52 -12.21 -1.53 33.83
CA SER A 52 -12.74 -0.21 34.14
C SER A 52 -14.13 -0.07 33.54
N ASP A 53 -15.07 0.48 34.32
CA ASP A 53 -16.42 0.79 33.83
C ASP A 53 -16.41 2.06 32.96
N ASP A 54 -15.37 2.88 33.09
CA ASP A 54 -15.18 4.08 32.30
C ASP A 54 -14.30 3.80 31.07
N PHE A 55 -14.76 4.18 29.89
CA PHE A 55 -13.88 4.31 28.73
C PHE A 55 -13.31 5.73 28.76
N PRO A 56 -12.06 5.96 29.21
CA PRO A 56 -11.49 7.30 29.24
C PRO A 56 -11.56 7.90 27.85
N ASN A 57 -12.45 8.89 27.67
CA ASN A 57 -12.52 9.70 26.47
C ASN A 57 -11.37 10.70 26.50
N ASP A 58 -10.18 10.19 26.23
CA ASP A 58 -8.95 10.97 26.17
C ASP A 58 -8.73 11.43 24.73
N ALA A 59 -8.93 12.73 24.49
CA ALA A 59 -8.76 13.33 23.16
C ALA A 59 -7.32 13.20 22.64
N GLU A 60 -6.34 13.00 23.52
CA GLU A 60 -4.94 12.80 23.15
C GLU A 60 -4.60 11.32 22.87
N ALA A 61 -5.53 10.39 23.15
CA ALA A 61 -5.30 8.97 22.90
C ALA A 61 -5.50 8.62 21.42
N GLU A 62 -4.49 7.97 20.84
CA GLU A 62 -4.53 7.51 19.46
C GLU A 62 -5.45 6.29 19.30
N THR A 63 -6.21 6.24 18.22
CA THR A 63 -6.96 5.02 17.88
C THR A 63 -5.99 3.99 17.29
N ILE A 64 -6.06 2.76 17.81
CA ILE A 64 -5.32 1.60 17.27
C ILE A 64 -6.28 0.45 17.00
N ARG A 65 -5.84 -0.52 16.19
CA ARG A 65 -6.53 -1.80 16.00
C ARG A 65 -5.71 -2.91 16.64
N MET A 66 -6.38 -3.88 17.24
CA MET A 66 -5.75 -5.02 17.90
C MET A 66 -6.42 -6.31 17.47
N SER A 67 -5.69 -7.42 17.45
CA SER A 67 -6.27 -8.72 17.13
C SER A 67 -7.15 -9.24 18.28
N LYS A 68 -8.07 -10.15 17.97
CA LYS A 68 -8.86 -10.84 18.99
C LYS A 68 -7.97 -11.63 19.95
N GLN A 69 -6.83 -12.14 19.44
CA GLN A 69 -5.82 -12.80 20.25
C GLN A 69 -5.28 -11.89 21.36
N PHE A 70 -4.99 -10.62 21.07
CA PHE A 70 -4.56 -9.67 22.10
C PHE A 70 -5.63 -9.48 23.17
N VAL A 71 -6.87 -9.26 22.77
CA VAL A 71 -8.00 -9.07 23.69
C VAL A 71 -8.17 -10.29 24.60
N ASN A 72 -8.14 -11.50 24.04
CA ASN A 72 -8.23 -12.74 24.81
C ASN A 72 -7.07 -12.89 25.81
N MET A 73 -5.83 -12.63 25.38
CA MET A 73 -4.66 -12.71 26.27
C MET A 73 -4.76 -11.69 27.41
N ALA A 74 -5.18 -10.47 27.12
CA ALA A 74 -5.37 -9.43 28.13
C ALA A 74 -6.48 -9.78 29.13
N SER A 75 -7.62 -10.30 28.65
CA SER A 75 -8.70 -10.78 29.53
C SER A 75 -8.24 -11.91 30.45
N MET A 76 -7.49 -12.89 29.92
CA MET A 76 -6.94 -13.99 30.73
C MET A 76 -5.97 -13.50 31.80
N VAL A 77 -5.05 -12.59 31.44
CA VAL A 77 -4.11 -11.99 32.39
C VAL A 77 -4.86 -11.25 33.50
N TYR A 78 -5.90 -10.48 33.17
CA TYR A 78 -6.74 -9.80 34.15
C TYR A 78 -7.48 -10.79 35.08
N GLU A 79 -8.15 -11.80 34.53
CA GLU A 79 -8.88 -12.78 35.34
C GLU A 79 -7.98 -13.49 36.35
N MET A 80 -6.74 -13.79 35.94
CA MET A 80 -5.73 -14.39 36.81
C MET A 80 -5.21 -13.41 37.86
N GLN A 81 -5.00 -12.13 37.50
CA GLN A 81 -4.63 -11.07 38.46
C GLN A 81 -5.73 -10.80 39.50
N ALA A 82 -7.00 -10.91 39.11
CA ALA A 82 -8.15 -10.68 40.00
C ALA A 82 -8.37 -11.82 41.02
N ARG A 83 -7.88 -13.02 40.75
CA ARG A 83 -7.97 -14.16 41.68
C ARG A 83 -7.02 -13.97 42.85
N LYS A 84 -7.54 -13.49 43.98
CA LYS A 84 -6.78 -13.28 45.25
C LYS A 84 -6.06 -14.53 45.76
N ASN A 85 -6.51 -15.72 45.39
CA ASN A 85 -5.88 -17.00 45.68
C ASN A 85 -5.65 -17.74 44.37
N LEU A 86 -4.50 -17.52 43.72
CA LEU A 86 -4.11 -18.38 42.61
C LEU A 86 -4.07 -19.82 43.12
N PRO A 87 -4.74 -20.77 42.44
CA PRO A 87 -4.63 -22.16 42.80
C PRO A 87 -3.15 -22.54 42.79
N THR A 88 -2.66 -23.22 43.82
CA THR A 88 -1.27 -23.73 43.92
C THR A 88 -0.92 -24.78 42.86
N PHE A 89 -1.78 -24.98 41.86
CA PHE A 89 -1.55 -25.89 40.73
C PHE A 89 -0.55 -25.26 39.74
N SER A 90 0.59 -25.94 39.56
CA SER A 90 1.69 -25.55 38.65
C SER A 90 1.20 -25.13 37.26
N SER A 91 0.22 -25.87 36.70
CA SER A 91 -0.29 -25.63 35.35
C SER A 91 -1.01 -24.28 35.19
N THR A 92 -1.64 -23.75 36.24
CA THR A 92 -2.33 -22.44 36.16
C THR A 92 -1.32 -21.29 36.14
N VAL A 93 -0.22 -21.45 36.88
CA VAL A 93 0.90 -20.48 36.91
C VAL A 93 1.65 -20.46 35.58
N GLU A 94 1.86 -21.64 34.97
CA GLU A 94 2.50 -21.75 33.65
C GLU A 94 1.67 -21.10 32.54
N ILE A 95 0.35 -21.35 32.52
CA ILE A 95 -0.57 -20.72 31.56
C ILE A 95 -0.59 -19.19 31.74
N TYR A 96 -0.56 -18.71 33.00
CA TYR A 96 -0.47 -17.27 33.29
C TYR A 96 0.83 -16.68 32.73
N ALA A 97 1.98 -17.27 33.07
CA ALA A 97 3.29 -16.77 32.66
C ALA A 97 3.44 -16.77 31.13
N ASP A 98 2.94 -17.80 30.45
CA ASP A 98 2.92 -17.90 28.99
C ASP A 98 2.08 -16.78 28.36
N ASN A 99 0.83 -16.58 28.81
CA ASN A 99 -0.02 -15.51 28.29
C ASN A 99 0.53 -14.12 28.61
N TYR A 100 1.08 -13.92 29.80
CA TYR A 100 1.73 -12.67 30.20
C TYR A 100 2.92 -12.34 29.29
N ASN A 101 3.79 -13.31 29.03
CA ASN A 101 4.95 -13.14 28.15
C ASN A 101 4.54 -12.89 26.70
N LYS A 102 3.55 -13.64 26.18
CA LYS A 102 2.98 -13.41 24.85
C LYS A 102 2.35 -12.03 24.71
N LEU A 103 1.67 -11.54 25.75
CA LEU A 103 1.08 -10.20 25.73
C LEU A 103 2.17 -9.11 25.74
N ILE A 104 3.26 -9.28 26.49
CA ILE A 104 4.44 -8.40 26.44
C ILE A 104 5.07 -8.42 25.04
N GLU A 105 5.26 -9.61 24.48
CA GLU A 105 5.85 -9.77 23.15
C GLU A 105 4.98 -9.10 22.09
N TYR A 106 3.66 -9.31 22.15
CA TYR A 106 2.71 -8.65 21.27
C TYR A 106 2.79 -7.13 21.41
N CYS A 107 2.78 -6.61 22.63
CA CYS A 107 2.93 -5.17 22.90
C CYS A 107 4.23 -4.58 22.30
N LYS A 108 5.31 -5.36 22.24
CA LYS A 108 6.62 -4.96 21.69
C LYS A 108 6.66 -5.07 20.16
N ASN A 109 6.10 -6.15 19.61
CA ASN A 109 6.38 -6.58 18.25
C ASN A 109 5.20 -6.44 17.29
N ASP A 110 3.98 -6.45 17.81
CA ASP A 110 2.73 -6.61 17.06
C ASP A 110 1.67 -5.56 17.37
N LEU A 111 1.89 -4.72 18.40
CA LEU A 111 1.15 -3.48 18.62
C LEU A 111 1.53 -2.42 17.57
N TYR A 112 1.49 -2.83 16.31
CA TYR A 112 1.67 -1.99 15.16
C TYR A 112 0.32 -1.35 14.85
N LYS A 113 0.33 -0.02 14.89
CA LYS A 113 -0.77 0.81 14.39
C LYS A 113 -0.85 0.65 12.87
N PHE A 114 -1.65 -0.32 12.41
CA PHE A 114 -2.09 -0.37 11.03
C PHE A 114 -3.30 0.54 10.90
N ASP A 115 -3.04 1.82 10.73
CA ASP A 115 -4.06 2.85 10.55
C ASP A 115 -3.94 3.38 9.11
N PHE A 116 -4.69 2.75 8.20
CA PHE A 116 -4.80 3.27 6.83
C PHE A 116 -5.42 4.68 6.80
N GLY A 117 -6.25 5.04 7.78
CA GLY A 117 -6.74 6.40 7.92
C GLY A 117 -5.60 7.39 8.22
N TYR A 118 -4.65 6.99 9.07
CA TYR A 118 -3.44 7.77 9.32
C TYR A 118 -2.55 7.88 8.07
N VAL A 119 -2.50 6.85 7.23
CA VAL A 119 -1.82 6.94 5.93
C VAL A 119 -2.48 8.03 5.10
N GLY A 120 -3.81 8.02 4.96
CA GLY A 120 -4.55 9.12 4.31
C GLY A 120 -4.22 10.50 4.88
N HIS A 121 -4.16 10.63 6.21
CA HIS A 121 -3.73 11.89 6.84
C HIS A 121 -2.29 12.31 6.46
N LEU A 122 -1.36 11.36 6.32
CA LEU A 122 0.01 11.66 5.87
C LEU A 122 0.03 12.12 4.40
N PHE A 123 -0.85 11.59 3.55
CA PHE A 123 -1.06 12.09 2.19
C PHE A 123 -1.59 13.52 2.21
N ASP A 124 -2.69 13.76 2.94
CA ASP A 124 -3.36 15.07 3.02
C ASP A 124 -2.43 16.17 3.57
N THR A 125 -1.50 15.81 4.44
CA THR A 125 -0.52 16.73 5.04
C THR A 125 0.82 16.79 4.30
N GLY A 126 0.95 16.11 3.16
CA GLY A 126 2.16 16.11 2.33
C GLY A 126 3.37 15.41 2.97
N LYS A 127 3.19 14.62 4.03
CA LYS A 127 4.24 13.89 4.74
C LYS A 127 4.56 12.57 4.04
N LEU A 128 4.93 12.65 2.77
CA LEU A 128 5.09 11.49 1.88
C LEU A 128 6.19 10.51 2.34
N ASP A 129 7.28 11.00 2.94
CA ASP A 129 8.37 10.15 3.47
C ASP A 129 7.90 9.27 4.64
N ASP A 130 7.02 9.82 5.49
CA ASP A 130 6.43 9.08 6.61
C ASP A 130 5.42 8.05 6.10
N ALA A 131 4.62 8.41 5.09
CA ALA A 131 3.66 7.52 4.45
C ALA A 131 4.37 6.34 3.78
N GLU A 132 5.45 6.59 3.03
CA GLU A 132 6.25 5.56 2.38
C GLU A 132 6.88 4.60 3.39
N ARG A 133 7.46 5.13 4.47
CA ARG A 133 8.04 4.31 5.54
C ARG A 133 6.99 3.43 6.19
N LEU A 134 5.76 3.92 6.33
CA LEU A 134 4.64 3.15 6.85
C LEU A 134 4.19 2.06 5.86
N MET A 135 4.00 2.37 4.59
CA MET A 135 3.63 1.37 3.56
C MET A 135 4.70 0.28 3.39
N SER A 136 5.97 0.65 3.47
CA SER A 136 7.08 -0.32 3.45
C SER A 136 7.01 -1.30 4.63
N LYS A 137 6.54 -0.86 5.80
CA LYS A 137 6.28 -1.75 6.95
C LYS A 137 5.12 -2.70 6.68
N TYR A 138 4.04 -2.24 6.04
CA TYR A 138 2.88 -3.08 5.68
C TYR A 138 3.31 -4.21 4.73
N ILE A 139 4.11 -3.88 3.70
CA ILE A 139 4.67 -4.86 2.77
C ILE A 139 5.58 -5.84 3.50
N LYS A 140 6.52 -5.36 4.34
CA LYS A 140 7.43 -6.22 5.10
C LYS A 140 6.69 -7.20 6.01
N LYS A 141 5.59 -6.77 6.62
CA LYS A 141 4.76 -7.60 7.50
C LYS A 141 3.71 -8.44 6.75
N LYS A 142 3.64 -8.33 5.42
CA LYS A 142 2.67 -9.01 4.55
C LYS A 142 1.20 -8.70 4.89
N ILE A 143 0.92 -7.46 5.29
CA ILE A 143 -0.41 -7.00 5.70
C ILE A 143 -0.92 -6.00 4.66
N PHE A 144 -2.12 -6.23 4.13
CA PHE A 144 -2.76 -5.39 3.10
C PHE A 144 -1.80 -5.02 1.95
N VAL A 145 -1.08 -6.02 1.45
CA VAL A 145 0.07 -5.84 0.55
C VAL A 145 -0.31 -5.13 -0.75
N SER A 146 -1.46 -5.47 -1.36
CA SER A 146 -1.97 -4.79 -2.56
C SER A 146 -2.20 -3.31 -2.31
N ALA A 147 -2.97 -2.96 -1.28
CA ALA A 147 -3.26 -1.58 -0.91
C ALA A 147 -1.99 -0.80 -0.52
N ALA A 148 -1.03 -1.44 0.15
CA ALA A 148 0.25 -0.81 0.48
C ALA A 148 1.07 -0.49 -0.77
N TYR A 149 1.12 -1.41 -1.74
CA TYR A 149 1.75 -1.13 -3.03
C TYR A 149 1.01 -0.06 -3.84
N TYR A 150 -0.33 -0.06 -3.81
CA TYR A 150 -1.13 0.97 -4.48
C TYR A 150 -0.82 2.36 -3.91
N ASN A 151 -0.81 2.50 -2.58
CA ASN A 151 -0.45 3.77 -1.95
C ASN A 151 1.01 4.17 -2.21
N LEU A 152 1.96 3.23 -2.30
CA LEU A 152 3.30 3.57 -2.79
C LEU A 152 3.26 4.10 -4.22
N ALA A 153 2.44 3.52 -5.11
CA ALA A 153 2.28 4.06 -6.45
C ALA A 153 1.81 5.52 -6.43
N CYS A 154 0.81 5.85 -5.60
CA CYS A 154 0.32 7.21 -5.39
C CYS A 154 1.42 8.14 -4.84
N ILE A 155 2.15 7.74 -3.80
CA ILE A 155 3.26 8.53 -3.22
C ILE A 155 4.31 8.88 -4.27
N TYR A 156 4.74 7.89 -5.05
CA TYR A 156 5.76 8.10 -6.08
C TYR A 156 5.21 8.93 -7.26
N SER A 157 3.92 8.82 -7.54
CA SER A 157 3.23 9.65 -8.53
C SER A 157 3.22 11.12 -8.10
N LEU A 158 2.85 11.40 -6.84
CA LEU A 158 2.87 12.74 -6.23
C LEU A 158 4.26 13.37 -6.20
N ARG A 159 5.32 12.55 -6.06
CA ARG A 159 6.74 12.98 -6.18
C ARG A 159 7.22 13.14 -7.63
N ASN A 160 6.33 12.96 -8.61
CA ASN A 160 6.64 13.01 -10.05
C ASN A 160 7.67 11.97 -10.52
N SER A 161 7.77 10.84 -9.81
CA SER A 161 8.65 9.71 -10.12
C SER A 161 7.85 8.62 -10.85
N LYS A 162 7.55 8.84 -12.13
CA LYS A 162 6.61 8.05 -12.92
C LYS A 162 6.96 6.57 -13.00
N GLU A 163 8.22 6.24 -13.23
CA GLU A 163 8.69 4.85 -13.40
C GLU A 163 8.50 4.05 -12.11
N ALA A 164 8.83 4.64 -10.96
CA ALA A 164 8.63 4.02 -9.66
C ALA A 164 7.13 3.85 -9.36
N SER A 165 6.32 4.88 -9.65
CA SER A 165 4.87 4.82 -9.49
C SER A 165 4.27 3.65 -10.27
N LEU A 166 4.59 3.52 -11.56
CA LEU A 166 4.11 2.45 -12.43
C LEU A 166 4.59 1.06 -11.97
N SER A 167 5.83 0.95 -11.48
CA SER A 167 6.37 -0.30 -10.93
C SER A 167 5.62 -0.76 -9.67
N TYR A 168 5.31 0.17 -8.77
CA TYR A 168 4.51 -0.11 -7.58
C TYR A 168 3.05 -0.40 -7.92
N PHE A 169 2.46 0.30 -8.88
CA PHE A 169 1.09 0.03 -9.31
C PHE A 169 0.96 -1.37 -9.93
N SER A 170 1.92 -1.76 -10.78
CA SER A 170 2.01 -3.14 -11.29
C SER A 170 2.14 -4.16 -10.15
N SER A 171 2.91 -3.85 -9.11
CA SER A 171 3.04 -4.69 -7.93
C SER A 171 1.74 -4.78 -7.13
N ALA A 172 0.97 -3.70 -7.02
CA ALA A 172 -0.35 -3.71 -6.38
C ALA A 172 -1.28 -4.69 -7.09
N VAL A 173 -1.36 -4.61 -8.43
CA VAL A 173 -2.20 -5.49 -9.25
C VAL A 173 -1.79 -6.95 -9.12
N ARG A 174 -0.48 -7.25 -9.16
CA ARG A 174 0.03 -8.62 -8.92
C ARG A 174 -0.32 -9.15 -7.52
N ASN A 175 -0.59 -8.29 -6.55
CA ASN A 175 -0.97 -8.65 -5.19
C ASN A 175 -2.48 -8.59 -4.94
N GLY A 176 -3.29 -8.42 -5.99
CA GLY A 176 -4.76 -8.47 -5.90
C GLY A 176 -5.44 -7.10 -5.81
N GLU A 177 -4.74 -6.00 -6.11
CA GLU A 177 -5.44 -4.75 -6.42
C GLU A 177 -6.16 -4.90 -7.76
N THR A 178 -7.45 -4.58 -7.77
CA THR A 178 -8.31 -4.86 -8.92
C THR A 178 -9.23 -3.69 -9.26
N ASN A 179 -9.28 -2.63 -8.46
CA ASN A 179 -10.22 -1.54 -8.62
C ASN A 179 -9.76 -0.51 -9.67
N TRP A 180 -9.87 -0.87 -10.94
CA TRP A 180 -9.40 -0.03 -12.03
C TRP A 180 -10.24 1.25 -12.21
N ILE A 181 -11.54 1.21 -11.90
CA ILE A 181 -12.43 2.39 -11.99
C ILE A 181 -11.97 3.48 -11.03
N TYR A 182 -11.57 3.10 -9.81
CA TYR A 182 -10.95 4.03 -8.87
C TYR A 182 -9.60 4.53 -9.39
N ALA A 183 -8.71 3.61 -9.81
CA ALA A 183 -7.36 3.96 -10.22
C ALA A 183 -7.28 4.98 -11.37
N VAL A 184 -8.18 4.90 -12.37
CA VAL A 184 -8.21 5.86 -13.49
C VAL A 184 -8.75 7.24 -13.11
N ASN A 185 -9.48 7.33 -11.99
CA ASN A 185 -10.04 8.57 -11.43
C ASN A 185 -9.24 9.10 -10.24
N ASP A 186 -8.21 8.40 -9.80
CA ASP A 186 -7.41 8.80 -8.65
C ASP A 186 -6.53 10.02 -8.99
N ASP A 187 -6.75 11.12 -8.27
CA ASP A 187 -6.02 12.38 -8.46
C ASP A 187 -4.53 12.26 -8.08
N ASP A 188 -4.18 11.33 -7.20
CA ASP A 188 -2.77 11.08 -6.85
C ASP A 188 -2.02 10.47 -8.03
N LEU A 189 -2.71 9.73 -8.91
CA LEU A 189 -2.15 9.08 -10.09
C LEU A 189 -2.24 9.96 -11.36
N LYS A 190 -2.67 11.22 -11.25
CA LYS A 190 -2.96 12.08 -12.41
C LYS A 190 -1.83 12.26 -13.42
N ASN A 191 -0.57 12.27 -12.97
CA ASN A 191 0.60 12.47 -13.84
C ASN A 191 1.09 11.19 -14.53
N VAL A 192 0.60 10.02 -14.12
CA VAL A 192 0.90 8.72 -14.74
C VAL A 192 -0.30 8.08 -15.44
N ARG A 193 -1.54 8.49 -15.14
CA ARG A 193 -2.74 7.79 -15.63
C ARG A 193 -2.84 7.64 -17.15
N TYR A 194 -2.34 8.60 -17.93
CA TYR A 194 -2.35 8.52 -19.39
C TYR A 194 -1.05 7.95 -19.99
N ASP A 195 -0.12 7.47 -19.14
CA ASP A 195 1.09 6.79 -19.61
C ASP A 195 0.72 5.46 -20.29
N PRO A 196 1.33 5.12 -21.44
CA PRO A 196 1.05 3.86 -22.12
C PRO A 196 1.19 2.62 -21.21
N SER A 197 2.15 2.63 -20.28
CA SER A 197 2.36 1.52 -19.33
C SER A 197 1.25 1.45 -18.30
N PHE A 198 0.70 2.59 -17.86
CA PHE A 198 -0.47 2.62 -17.00
C PHE A 198 -1.69 2.01 -17.70
N VAL A 199 -1.93 2.39 -18.96
CA VAL A 199 -3.03 1.85 -19.77
C VAL A 199 -2.92 0.33 -19.91
N VAL A 200 -1.71 -0.20 -20.14
CA VAL A 200 -1.46 -1.65 -20.19
C VAL A 200 -1.83 -2.33 -18.88
N ILE A 201 -1.47 -1.74 -17.73
CA ILE A 201 -1.84 -2.29 -16.41
C ILE A 201 -3.37 -2.29 -16.24
N ILE A 202 -4.05 -1.21 -16.62
CA ILE A 202 -5.52 -1.12 -16.53
C ILE A 202 -6.20 -2.15 -17.44
N VAL A 203 -5.73 -2.36 -18.67
CA VAL A 203 -6.23 -3.43 -19.56
C VAL A 203 -6.11 -4.80 -18.90
N ALA A 204 -4.96 -5.09 -18.27
CA ALA A 204 -4.76 -6.34 -17.55
C ALA A 204 -5.74 -6.50 -16.38
N MET A 205 -5.97 -5.43 -15.59
CA MET A 205 -6.96 -5.44 -14.51
C MET A 205 -8.36 -5.73 -15.02
N ILE A 206 -8.79 -5.05 -16.08
CA ILE A 206 -10.11 -5.24 -16.71
C ILE A 206 -10.24 -6.69 -17.20
N ASN A 207 -9.29 -7.20 -17.98
CA ASN A 207 -9.38 -8.56 -18.54
C ASN A 207 -9.34 -9.66 -17.45
N SER A 208 -8.79 -9.37 -16.27
CA SER A 208 -8.72 -10.33 -15.15
C SER A 208 -9.98 -10.37 -14.26
N ARG A 209 -10.86 -9.37 -14.36
CA ARG A 209 -12.04 -9.23 -13.48
C ARG A 209 -13.34 -9.68 -14.12
N ASN A 210 -14.26 -10.13 -13.27
CA ASN A 210 -15.66 -10.27 -13.62
C ASN A 210 -16.31 -8.88 -13.80
N ILE A 211 -16.97 -8.69 -14.94
CA ILE A 211 -17.67 -7.45 -15.30
C ILE A 211 -18.73 -7.05 -14.27
N LEU A 212 -19.39 -8.01 -13.62
CA LEU A 212 -20.40 -7.74 -12.59
C LEU A 212 -19.79 -7.02 -11.39
N ASN A 213 -18.55 -7.37 -11.01
CA ASN A 213 -17.85 -6.67 -9.92
C ASN A 213 -17.53 -5.22 -10.29
N ASP A 214 -17.24 -4.94 -11.57
CA ASP A 214 -16.99 -3.56 -12.04
C ASP A 214 -18.27 -2.74 -12.01
N ILE A 215 -19.37 -3.36 -12.44
CA ILE A 215 -20.71 -2.75 -12.43
C ILE A 215 -21.14 -2.43 -10.99
N ASP A 216 -21.01 -3.37 -10.06
CA ASP A 216 -21.39 -3.16 -8.66
C ASP A 216 -20.54 -2.07 -8.00
N TYR A 217 -19.24 -2.05 -8.31
CA TYR A 217 -18.37 -0.98 -7.86
C TYR A 217 -18.79 0.37 -8.44
N TRP A 218 -19.04 0.43 -9.74
CA TRP A 218 -19.53 1.65 -10.40
C TRP A 218 -20.88 2.12 -9.85
N LYS A 219 -21.83 1.21 -9.54
CA LYS A 219 -23.15 1.55 -8.96
C LYS A 219 -23.02 2.33 -7.66
N SER A 220 -22.02 2.01 -6.85
CA SER A 220 -21.72 2.73 -5.59
C SER A 220 -20.88 4.00 -5.81
N HIS A 221 -20.32 4.20 -7.00
CA HIS A 221 -19.41 5.31 -7.34
C HIS A 221 -19.81 6.03 -8.63
N LYS A 222 -21.11 6.20 -8.89
CA LYS A 222 -21.62 6.81 -10.14
C LYS A 222 -21.04 8.20 -10.44
N HIS A 223 -20.63 8.94 -9.40
CA HIS A 223 -19.98 10.25 -9.53
C HIS A 223 -18.65 10.20 -10.30
N LEU A 224 -18.02 9.03 -10.45
CA LEU A 224 -16.78 8.83 -11.21
C LEU A 224 -17.01 8.64 -12.72
N THR A 225 -18.27 8.64 -13.18
CA THR A 225 -18.62 8.30 -14.57
C THR A 225 -17.96 9.22 -15.59
N ASP A 226 -17.92 10.53 -15.35
CA ASP A 226 -17.40 11.47 -16.35
C ASP A 226 -15.88 11.37 -16.50
N GLY A 227 -15.15 11.19 -15.40
CA GLY A 227 -13.70 10.93 -15.44
C GLY A 227 -13.38 9.59 -16.09
N LEU A 228 -14.23 8.59 -15.90
CA LEU A 228 -14.11 7.30 -16.59
C LEU A 228 -14.32 7.42 -18.11
N VAL A 229 -15.36 8.13 -18.55
CA VAL A 229 -15.62 8.38 -19.99
C VAL A 229 -14.45 9.13 -20.63
N ASP A 230 -13.96 10.19 -19.99
CA ASP A 230 -12.79 10.95 -20.45
C ASP A 230 -11.56 10.06 -20.61
N TYR A 231 -11.30 9.21 -19.62
CA TYR A 231 -10.19 8.27 -19.64
C TYR A 231 -10.30 7.29 -20.80
N ILE A 232 -11.47 6.68 -21.02
CA ILE A 232 -11.70 5.72 -22.10
C ILE A 232 -11.46 6.38 -23.47
N ILE A 233 -12.01 7.57 -23.69
CA ILE A 233 -11.87 8.32 -24.95
C ILE A 233 -10.39 8.66 -25.22
N LYS A 234 -9.69 9.22 -24.23
CA LYS A 234 -8.29 9.67 -24.41
C LYS A 234 -7.32 8.53 -24.64
N THR A 235 -7.55 7.37 -24.03
CA THR A 235 -6.63 6.23 -24.10
C THR A 235 -6.97 5.25 -25.22
N GLY A 236 -8.21 5.29 -25.71
CA GLY A 236 -8.75 4.29 -26.63
C GLY A 236 -8.73 2.89 -26.03
N ILE A 237 -8.79 2.77 -24.70
CA ILE A 237 -8.65 1.49 -24.00
C ILE A 237 -9.72 0.48 -24.39
N ASP A 238 -10.92 0.96 -24.76
CA ASP A 238 -12.05 0.12 -25.18
C ASP A 238 -11.68 -0.87 -26.30
N ARG A 239 -10.84 -0.43 -27.25
CA ARG A 239 -10.39 -1.26 -28.38
C ARG A 239 -9.38 -2.35 -27.99
N ARG A 240 -8.92 -2.35 -26.75
CA ARG A 240 -7.90 -3.26 -26.22
C ARG A 240 -8.49 -4.30 -25.26
N ILE A 241 -9.77 -4.19 -24.93
CA ILE A 241 -10.44 -5.10 -23.99
C ILE A 241 -10.98 -6.30 -24.75
N THR A 242 -10.68 -7.49 -24.23
CA THR A 242 -11.14 -8.77 -24.77
C THR A 242 -12.01 -9.42 -23.70
N ARG A 243 -13.28 -9.01 -23.62
CA ARG A 243 -14.27 -9.58 -22.70
C ARG A 243 -15.38 -10.24 -23.49
N ASP A 244 -15.56 -11.54 -23.25
CA ASP A 244 -16.60 -12.34 -23.91
C ASP A 244 -17.96 -12.29 -23.17
N ASN A 245 -17.96 -11.76 -21.94
CA ASN A 245 -19.14 -11.74 -21.08
C ASN A 245 -19.92 -10.43 -21.27
N LEU A 246 -20.97 -10.49 -22.09
CA LEU A 246 -21.94 -9.42 -22.22
C LEU A 246 -22.83 -9.35 -20.97
N ILE A 247 -23.25 -8.15 -20.59
CA ILE A 247 -24.30 -7.97 -19.59
C ILE A 247 -25.57 -8.58 -20.17
N ASP A 248 -26.12 -9.60 -19.53
CA ASP A 248 -27.40 -10.17 -19.97
C ASP A 248 -28.58 -9.26 -19.60
N ASP A 249 -29.77 -9.64 -20.05
CA ASP A 249 -31.01 -8.90 -19.82
C ASP A 249 -31.42 -8.81 -18.33
N THR A 250 -30.72 -9.48 -17.39
CA THR A 250 -31.07 -9.48 -15.96
C THR A 250 -30.69 -8.17 -15.26
N HIS A 251 -29.87 -7.33 -15.89
CA HIS A 251 -29.42 -6.04 -15.35
C HIS A 251 -30.11 -4.83 -16.01
N LYS A 252 -31.38 -4.98 -16.38
CA LYS A 252 -32.17 -3.91 -17.04
C LYS A 252 -32.25 -2.61 -16.23
N ASP A 253 -32.23 -2.71 -14.90
CA ASP A 253 -32.23 -1.57 -13.98
C ASP A 253 -31.06 -0.60 -14.23
N ILE A 254 -29.93 -1.13 -14.71
CA ILE A 254 -28.73 -0.35 -14.97
C ILE A 254 -28.87 0.48 -16.22
N TYR A 255 -29.51 -0.08 -17.25
CA TYR A 255 -29.67 0.60 -18.52
C TYR A 255 -30.49 1.88 -18.34
N ASP A 256 -31.47 1.92 -17.45
CA ASP A 256 -32.26 3.16 -17.23
C ASP A 256 -31.51 4.25 -16.45
N CYS A 257 -30.29 3.99 -15.96
CA CYS A 257 -29.48 4.95 -15.21
C CYS A 257 -28.81 5.99 -16.14
N PRO A 258 -29.09 7.30 -16.01
CA PRO A 258 -28.53 8.33 -16.90
C PRO A 258 -26.99 8.36 -16.94
N GLU A 259 -26.32 8.03 -15.84
CA GLU A 259 -24.87 7.92 -15.78
C GLU A 259 -24.36 6.71 -16.58
N PHE A 260 -25.02 5.56 -16.48
CA PHE A 260 -24.61 4.37 -17.25
C PHE A 260 -24.83 4.56 -18.75
N GLN A 261 -25.83 5.35 -19.13
CA GLN A 261 -26.09 5.70 -20.53
C GLN A 261 -24.89 6.38 -21.21
N LYS A 262 -23.98 6.99 -20.45
CA LYS A 262 -22.72 7.54 -20.97
C LYS A 262 -21.68 6.44 -21.26
N LEU A 263 -21.73 5.34 -20.51
CA LEU A 263 -20.79 4.22 -20.59
C LEU A 263 -21.22 3.15 -21.58
N ARG A 264 -22.51 3.08 -21.94
CA ARG A 264 -23.07 2.07 -22.85
C ARG A 264 -22.43 2.05 -24.24
N TYR A 265 -21.79 3.15 -24.63
CA TYR A 265 -21.12 3.30 -25.92
C TYR A 265 -19.75 2.60 -25.97
N PHE A 266 -19.28 2.06 -24.83
CA PHE A 266 -18.00 1.37 -24.71
C PHE A 266 -18.22 -0.13 -24.47
N THR A 267 -17.50 -0.94 -25.23
CA THR A 267 -17.53 -2.41 -25.12
C THR A 267 -17.01 -2.94 -23.78
N ILE A 268 -16.27 -2.14 -23.02
CA ILE A 268 -15.71 -2.47 -21.70
C ILE A 268 -16.76 -2.94 -20.67
N PHE A 269 -18.01 -2.48 -20.80
CA PHE A 269 -19.15 -2.91 -19.99
C PHE A 269 -20.07 -3.89 -20.74
N GLY A 270 -19.54 -4.64 -21.72
CA GLY A 270 -20.23 -5.81 -22.26
C GLY A 270 -21.51 -5.50 -23.03
N TYR A 271 -21.64 -4.32 -23.64
CA TYR A 271 -22.72 -4.05 -24.58
C TYR A 271 -22.18 -4.08 -26.01
N ARG A 272 -22.60 -5.07 -26.78
CA ARG A 272 -22.38 -5.10 -28.23
C ARG A 272 -23.62 -4.50 -28.87
N HIS A 273 -23.46 -3.38 -29.57
CA HIS A 273 -24.53 -2.80 -30.38
C HIS A 273 -25.17 -3.90 -31.23
N THR A 274 -26.44 -4.20 -30.96
CA THR A 274 -27.27 -4.83 -31.99
C THR A 274 -27.49 -3.79 -33.09
N GLU A 275 -27.44 -4.20 -34.35
CA GLU A 275 -27.45 -3.34 -35.57
C GLU A 275 -28.57 -2.27 -35.58
N LYS A 276 -29.61 -2.43 -34.75
CA LYS A 276 -30.72 -1.48 -34.58
C LYS A 276 -30.34 -0.11 -34.00
N HIS A 277 -29.23 0.03 -33.28
CA HIS A 277 -28.87 1.31 -32.65
C HIS A 277 -27.93 2.20 -33.48
N MET A 278 -27.30 1.68 -34.55
CA MET A 278 -26.43 2.48 -35.43
C MET A 278 -27.15 3.66 -36.08
N ALA A 279 -28.47 3.57 -36.27
CA ALA A 279 -29.28 4.64 -36.84
C ALA A 279 -29.44 5.87 -35.92
N LEU A 280 -29.16 5.75 -34.60
CA LEU A 280 -29.23 6.85 -33.64
C LEU A 280 -27.87 7.56 -33.45
N ASP A 281 -26.77 6.90 -33.81
CA ASP A 281 -25.41 7.43 -33.66
C ASP A 281 -25.12 8.56 -34.65
N ASP A 282 -25.68 8.48 -35.87
CA ASP A 282 -25.62 9.57 -36.87
C ASP A 282 -26.35 10.86 -36.40
N ALA A 283 -27.28 10.77 -35.46
CA ALA A 283 -28.09 11.90 -35.00
C ALA A 283 -27.46 12.69 -33.84
N HIS A 284 -26.52 12.11 -33.08
CA HIS A 284 -25.96 12.72 -31.86
C HIS A 284 -24.52 13.21 -32.03
N GLY A 285 -23.93 13.09 -33.23
CA GLY A 285 -22.61 13.65 -33.56
C GLY A 285 -21.42 12.89 -32.96
N TYR A 286 -21.63 11.66 -32.46
CA TYR A 286 -20.56 10.78 -32.03
C TYR A 286 -20.15 9.88 -33.20
N THR A 287 -19.21 10.34 -34.01
CA THR A 287 -18.67 9.53 -35.12
C THR A 287 -17.90 8.34 -34.55
N VAL A 288 -18.49 7.15 -34.62
CA VAL A 288 -17.81 5.89 -34.29
C VAL A 288 -16.77 5.61 -35.38
N TYR A 289 -15.50 5.92 -35.10
CA TYR A 289 -14.39 5.57 -36.00
C TYR A 289 -14.15 4.06 -35.96
N HIS A 290 -14.72 3.33 -36.92
CA HIS A 290 -14.28 1.99 -37.25
C HIS A 290 -12.91 2.05 -37.91
N THR A 291 -11.84 1.74 -37.17
CA THR A 291 -10.55 1.42 -37.79
C THR A 291 -10.61 -0.04 -38.23
N THR A 292 -10.73 -0.27 -39.52
CA THR A 292 -10.95 -1.59 -40.14
C THR A 292 -9.71 -2.50 -40.17
N ASN A 293 -8.61 -2.18 -39.47
CA ASN A 293 -7.53 -3.16 -39.33
C ASN A 293 -6.75 -3.00 -38.03
N LEU A 294 -7.12 -3.78 -37.03
CA LEU A 294 -6.45 -3.86 -35.72
C LEU A 294 -5.00 -4.35 -35.86
N GLU A 295 -4.72 -5.17 -36.87
CA GLU A 295 -3.39 -5.73 -37.16
C GLU A 295 -2.40 -4.62 -37.57
N ASP A 296 -2.81 -3.69 -38.43
CA ASP A 296 -1.96 -2.56 -38.86
C ASP A 296 -1.62 -1.61 -37.69
N TYR A 297 -2.54 -1.46 -36.73
CA TYR A 297 -2.31 -0.61 -35.56
C TYR A 297 -1.40 -1.28 -34.53
N ILE A 298 -1.52 -2.59 -34.33
CA ILE A 298 -0.62 -3.37 -33.48
C ILE A 298 0.79 -3.39 -34.07
N GLU A 299 0.94 -3.60 -35.38
CA GLU A 299 2.23 -3.50 -36.06
C GLU A 299 2.86 -2.11 -35.89
N LYS A 300 2.05 -1.05 -35.98
CA LYS A 300 2.54 0.32 -35.76
C LYS A 300 3.06 0.52 -34.34
N LEU A 301 2.34 0.08 -33.32
CA LEU A 301 2.76 0.23 -31.92
C LEU A 301 4.01 -0.59 -31.59
N LEU A 302 4.13 -1.79 -32.15
CA LEU A 302 5.33 -2.62 -31.99
C LEU A 302 6.55 -1.94 -32.61
N ARG A 303 6.43 -1.42 -33.85
CA ARG A 303 7.49 -0.65 -34.52
C ARG A 303 7.88 0.61 -33.74
N GLU A 304 6.91 1.36 -33.23
CA GLU A 304 7.17 2.55 -32.41
C GLU A 304 7.90 2.21 -31.10
N SER A 305 7.59 1.06 -30.48
CA SER A 305 8.27 0.60 -29.28
C SER A 305 9.71 0.13 -29.54
N GLU A 306 9.94 -0.54 -30.67
CA GLU A 306 11.28 -0.99 -31.11
C GLU A 306 12.18 0.21 -31.40
N ILE A 307 11.68 1.21 -32.14
CA ILE A 307 12.40 2.46 -32.43
C ILE A 307 12.82 3.17 -31.14
N GLU A 308 11.95 3.20 -30.13
CA GLU A 308 12.26 3.88 -28.87
C GLU A 308 13.21 3.08 -27.97
N SER A 309 13.20 1.74 -28.09
CA SER A 309 14.20 0.88 -27.47
C SER A 309 15.60 1.07 -28.10
N GLU A 310 15.68 1.20 -29.43
CA GLU A 310 16.93 1.48 -30.16
C GLU A 310 17.47 2.88 -29.86
N LYS A 311 16.61 3.90 -29.79
CA LYS A 311 17.03 5.26 -29.38
C LYS A 311 17.64 5.26 -27.99
N ARG A 312 17.07 4.53 -27.03
CA ARG A 312 17.61 4.41 -25.67
C ARG A 312 18.94 3.66 -25.62
N ALA A 313 19.08 2.57 -26.37
CA ALA A 313 20.35 1.84 -26.48
C ALA A 313 21.47 2.73 -27.02
N ASN A 314 21.17 3.55 -28.04
CA ASN A 314 22.13 4.48 -28.64
C ASN A 314 22.45 5.70 -27.76
N GLN A 315 21.49 6.17 -26.96
CA GLN A 315 21.70 7.29 -26.05
C GLN A 315 22.55 6.90 -24.83
N THR A 316 22.47 5.65 -24.39
CA THR A 316 23.31 5.09 -23.31
C THR A 316 24.78 4.99 -23.73
N TYR A 317 25.03 4.68 -25.01
CA TYR A 317 26.39 4.61 -25.57
C TYR A 317 27.10 5.98 -25.67
N TYR A 318 26.35 7.08 -25.67
CA TYR A 318 26.90 8.43 -25.82
C TYR A 318 27.35 9.06 -24.50
N TYR A 319 26.83 8.60 -23.35
CA TYR A 319 27.14 9.17 -22.04
C TYR A 319 28.39 8.56 -21.37
N ASP A 320 28.85 7.38 -21.79
CA ASP A 320 30.06 6.75 -21.26
C ASP A 320 31.38 7.34 -21.82
N ASN A 321 31.34 8.32 -22.73
CA ASN A 321 32.53 8.86 -23.40
C ASN A 321 32.75 10.38 -23.30
N VAL A 322 32.06 11.10 -22.40
CA VAL A 322 32.27 12.55 -22.25
C VAL A 322 32.78 12.90 -20.84
N ALA A 323 34.11 13.01 -20.72
CA ALA A 323 34.79 13.55 -19.55
C ALA A 323 34.44 15.05 -19.38
N TYR A 324 33.56 15.35 -18.42
CA TYR A 324 33.18 16.73 -18.09
C TYR A 324 34.21 17.36 -17.13
N LYS A 325 34.96 18.35 -17.62
CA LYS A 325 35.77 19.28 -16.83
C LYS A 325 35.00 20.59 -16.67
N GLY A 326 34.72 21.00 -15.44
CA GLY A 326 34.09 22.29 -15.10
C GLY A 326 34.45 22.77 -13.69
N PRO A 327 34.34 24.08 -13.39
CA PRO A 327 35.46 24.85 -12.85
C PRO A 327 35.47 25.06 -11.33
N THR A 328 36.68 25.37 -10.84
CA THR A 328 37.03 25.66 -9.45
C THR A 328 36.62 27.07 -9.03
N CYS A 329 36.12 27.22 -7.80
CA CYS A 329 36.01 28.50 -7.12
C CYS A 329 36.70 28.41 -5.75
N LYS A 330 37.52 29.43 -5.42
CA LYS A 330 38.42 29.53 -4.26
C LYS A 330 37.91 30.58 -3.25
N CYS A 331 38.39 30.41 -2.01
CA CYS A 331 38.43 31.33 -0.84
C CYS A 331 37.14 31.29 0.03
N TYR A 332 37.14 30.98 1.34
CA TYR A 332 38.05 31.31 2.44
C TYR A 332 38.11 30.20 3.52
N ALA A 333 39.29 29.99 4.10
CA ALA A 333 39.60 29.38 5.41
C ALA A 333 40.90 30.06 5.90
N PRO A 334 41.29 30.12 7.20
CA PRO A 334 41.38 28.93 8.06
C PRO A 334 41.24 29.12 9.59
N ILE A 335 41.27 27.95 10.28
CA ILE A 335 41.78 27.58 11.62
C ILE A 335 40.71 26.64 12.26
N GLY A 336 40.90 25.35 12.53
CA GLY A 336 41.98 24.38 12.32
C GLY A 336 41.54 23.01 12.90
N SER A 337 42.00 21.90 12.33
CA SER A 337 42.24 20.57 12.97
C SER A 337 42.30 19.46 11.88
N PRO A 338 43.19 18.46 11.97
CA PRO A 338 43.59 17.63 10.84
C PRO A 338 42.93 16.25 10.80
N HIS A 339 42.66 15.82 9.56
CA HIS A 339 42.44 14.44 9.08
C HIS A 339 41.11 13.73 9.42
N ASP A 340 40.11 13.99 8.58
CA ASP A 340 39.14 12.97 8.14
C ASP A 340 38.98 13.06 6.62
N LYS A 341 39.75 12.25 5.89
CA LYS A 341 39.49 12.00 4.47
C LYS A 341 38.44 10.90 4.42
N LYS A 342 37.22 11.23 4.00
CA LYS A 342 36.19 10.23 3.69
C LYS A 342 36.64 9.41 2.47
N ILE A 343 37.19 8.22 2.72
CA ILE A 343 37.50 7.26 1.68
C ILE A 343 36.19 6.53 1.32
N PRO A 344 35.81 6.42 0.03
CA PRO A 344 34.68 5.58 -0.38
C PRO A 344 34.87 4.15 0.13
N ILE A 345 33.79 3.50 0.60
CA ILE A 345 33.83 2.14 1.18
C ILE A 345 34.56 1.15 0.27
N SER A 346 34.42 1.27 -1.06
CA SER A 346 35.13 0.44 -2.03
C SER A 346 36.65 0.60 -1.97
N GLN A 347 37.17 1.82 -1.80
CA GLN A 347 38.60 2.06 -1.64
C GLN A 347 39.11 1.62 -0.27
N TRP A 348 38.30 1.72 0.78
CA TRP A 348 38.66 1.21 2.11
C TRP A 348 38.77 -0.32 2.11
N LEU A 349 37.84 -1.03 1.46
CA LEU A 349 37.87 -2.48 1.33
C LEU A 349 39.08 -2.98 0.52
N ILE A 350 39.49 -2.24 -0.53
CA ILE A 350 40.71 -2.54 -1.28
C ILE A 350 41.95 -2.38 -0.38
N GLN A 351 42.02 -1.31 0.42
CA GLN A 351 43.13 -1.07 1.34
C GLN A 351 43.23 -2.15 2.43
N GLU A 352 42.10 -2.59 3.02
CA GLU A 352 42.11 -3.65 4.03
C GLU A 352 42.51 -5.01 3.44
N LYS A 353 42.13 -5.30 2.19
CA LYS A 353 42.61 -6.48 1.47
C LYS A 353 44.12 -6.44 1.25
N GLU A 354 44.65 -5.31 0.80
CA GLU A 354 46.08 -5.14 0.57
C GLU A 354 46.91 -5.21 1.86
N LYS A 355 46.39 -4.71 2.99
CA LYS A 355 47.03 -4.86 4.30
C LYS A 355 47.08 -6.32 4.75
N ARG A 356 45.98 -7.05 4.56
CA ARG A 356 45.91 -8.49 4.85
C ARG A 356 46.92 -9.27 4.01
N ASP A 357 47.04 -8.95 2.72
CA ASP A 357 48.00 -9.60 1.82
C ASP A 357 49.46 -9.29 2.18
N ARG A 358 49.72 -8.18 2.89
CA ARG A 358 51.02 -7.82 3.47
C ARG A 358 51.26 -8.34 4.89
N GLY A 359 50.30 -9.05 5.50
CA GLY A 359 50.41 -9.57 6.86
C GLY A 359 50.29 -8.51 7.96
N GLU A 360 49.69 -7.35 7.67
CA GLU A 360 49.41 -6.31 8.66
C GLU A 360 48.11 -6.65 9.44
N GLU A 361 48.11 -6.44 10.76
CA GLU A 361 46.92 -6.68 11.60
C GLU A 361 45.76 -5.75 11.21
N SER A 362 44.60 -6.34 10.91
CA SER A 362 43.37 -5.62 10.60
C SER A 362 42.71 -5.10 11.89
N LEU A 363 42.07 -3.94 11.80
CA LEU A 363 41.37 -3.28 12.92
C LEU A 363 39.99 -3.89 13.27
N LEU A 364 39.62 -5.03 12.67
CA LEU A 364 38.34 -5.67 12.93
C LEU A 364 38.46 -6.73 14.03
N ASP A 365 37.75 -6.49 15.13
CA ASP A 365 37.42 -7.50 16.14
C ASP A 365 36.61 -8.65 15.48
N PRO A 366 37.10 -9.89 15.50
CA PRO A 366 36.43 -11.06 14.91
C PRO A 366 35.03 -11.35 15.48
N SER A 367 34.63 -10.70 16.58
CA SER A 367 33.32 -10.91 17.21
C SER A 367 32.17 -10.12 16.56
N ALA A 368 32.44 -9.20 15.63
CA ALA A 368 31.42 -8.34 14.99
C ALA A 368 30.80 -8.89 13.69
N VAL A 369 31.04 -10.16 13.33
CA VAL A 369 30.43 -10.79 12.15
C VAL A 369 29.35 -11.78 12.59
N VAL A 370 28.11 -11.29 12.71
CA VAL A 370 26.92 -12.15 12.68
C VAL A 370 26.30 -12.07 11.29
N THR A 371 26.23 -13.24 10.69
CA THR A 371 25.76 -13.65 9.36
C THR A 371 24.43 -13.04 8.94
N VAL A 372 24.38 -12.52 7.70
CA VAL A 372 23.18 -12.56 6.86
C VAL A 372 23.43 -13.61 5.78
N LEU A 373 22.71 -14.73 5.90
CA LEU A 373 22.27 -15.57 4.80
C LEU A 373 20.76 -15.74 4.96
#